data_AF-A0A2E5Z8L3-F1
#
_entry.id   AF-A0A2E5Z8L3-F1
#
_cell.length_a   1.000
_cell.length_b   1.000
_cell.length_c   1.000
_cell.angle_alpha   90.00
_cell.angle_beta   90.00
_cell.angle_gamma   90.00
#
_symmetry.space_group_name_H-M   'P 1'
#
loop_
_entity.id
_entity.type
_entity.pdbx_description
1 polymer ?
#
loop_
_entity_poly.entity_id
_entity_poly.type
_entity_poly.pdbx_seq_one_letter_code
_entity_poly.pdbx_strand_id
1 'polypeptide(L)'
;MEQNLKFFTKLLVVIFMGVASFIALGNAEPWAGDWVTPVWICSAFFFPFLFGMAVGKPISGRKSALAGSLIGLIVVVLPGYLYMATGDRGYTEHAMQNFYIAFIPLSIIQGSITAPVGVAARVSIQK
;
A
#
# COMPACT_ATOMS: atom_id res chain seq x y z
N MET A 1 -19.66 9.62 22.15
CA MET A 1 -18.27 10.15 22.07
C MET A 1 -17.31 9.17 21.43
N GLU A 2 -17.31 7.89 21.84
CA GLU A 2 -16.40 6.85 21.32
C GLU A 2 -16.57 6.53 19.82
N GLN A 3 -17.81 6.60 19.30
CA GLN A 3 -18.11 6.34 17.88
C GLN A 3 -17.59 7.46 16.96
N ASN A 4 -17.67 8.71 17.41
CA ASN A 4 -17.12 9.87 16.70
C ASN A 4 -15.58 9.78 16.64
N LEU A 5 -14.94 9.34 17.71
CA LEU A 5 -13.49 9.14 17.75
C LEU A 5 -13.04 8.05 16.75
N LYS A 6 -13.72 6.90 16.73
CA LYS A 6 -13.42 5.80 15.77
C LYS A 6 -13.60 6.24 14.32
N PHE A 7 -14.62 7.05 14.02
CA PHE A 7 -14.81 7.62 12.70
C PHE A 7 -13.68 8.59 12.33
N PHE A 8 -13.34 9.50 13.24
CA PHE A 8 -12.27 10.48 13.04
C PHE A 8 -10.91 9.83 12.79
N THR A 9 -10.57 8.77 13.54
CA THR A 9 -9.32 8.03 13.34
C THR A 9 -9.27 7.35 11.97
N LYS A 10 -10.38 6.75 11.52
CA LYS A 10 -10.46 6.14 10.17
C LYS A 10 -10.29 7.19 9.07
N LEU A 11 -10.94 8.35 9.22
CA LEU A 11 -10.83 9.45 8.28
C LEU A 11 -9.39 9.96 8.19
N LEU A 12 -8.72 10.14 9.34
CA LEU A 12 -7.32 10.54 9.39
C LEU A 12 -6.39 9.54 8.71
N VAL A 13 -6.63 8.23 8.87
CA VAL A 13 -5.86 7.19 8.17
C VAL A 13 -6.04 7.30 6.67
N VAL A 14 -7.27 7.46 6.16
CA VAL A 14 -7.53 7.62 4.73
C VAL A 14 -6.88 8.89 4.16
N ILE A 15 -6.99 10.01 4.87
CA ILE A 15 -6.33 11.27 4.48
C ILE A 15 -4.81 11.08 4.45
N PHE A 16 -4.23 10.46 5.47
CA PHE A 16 -2.80 10.20 5.54
C PHE A 16 -2.33 9.27 4.42
N MET A 17 -3.09 8.23 4.09
CA MET A 17 -2.82 7.37 2.94
C MET A 17 -2.83 8.16 1.63
N GLY A 18 -3.80 9.07 1.45
CA GLY A 18 -3.86 9.96 0.30
C GLY A 18 -2.62 10.84 0.20
N VAL A 19 -2.28 11.56 1.27
CA VAL A 19 -1.09 12.43 1.33
C VAL A 19 0.21 11.63 1.08
N ALA A 20 0.36 10.48 1.73
CA ALA A 20 1.53 9.62 1.53
C ALA A 20 1.63 9.11 0.08
N SER A 21 0.50 8.86 -0.59
CA SER A 21 0.47 8.49 -2.00
C SER A 21 0.97 9.64 -2.89
N PHE A 22 0.55 10.88 -2.63
CA PHE A 22 1.03 12.05 -3.38
C PHE A 22 2.52 12.34 -3.15
N ILE A 23 3.02 12.16 -1.93
CA ILE A 23 4.46 12.31 -1.63
C ILE A 23 5.27 11.22 -2.33
N ALA A 24 4.80 9.96 -2.30
CA ALA A 24 5.44 8.87 -3.02
C ALA A 24 5.45 9.14 -4.54
N LEU A 25 4.37 9.71 -5.07
CA LEU A 25 4.23 10.10 -6.48
C LEU A 25 5.26 11.16 -6.88
N GLY A 26 5.33 12.26 -6.14
CA GLY A 26 6.28 13.34 -6.42
C GLY A 26 7.74 12.91 -6.29
N ASN A 27 8.03 11.94 -5.41
CA ASN A 27 9.38 11.37 -5.31
C ASN A 27 9.68 10.36 -6.41
N ALA A 28 8.68 9.67 -6.95
CA ALA A 28 8.88 8.62 -7.95
C ALA A 28 8.87 9.15 -9.39
N GLU A 29 8.14 10.24 -9.66
CA GLU A 29 8.09 10.90 -10.97
C GLU A 29 9.48 11.15 -11.61
N PRO A 30 10.50 11.66 -10.89
CA PRO A 30 11.79 12.02 -11.50
C PRO A 30 12.62 10.84 -12.02
N TRP A 31 12.40 9.62 -11.51
CA TRP A 31 13.19 8.44 -11.88
C TRP A 31 12.37 7.29 -12.45
N ALA A 32 11.07 7.22 -12.16
CA ALA A 32 10.16 6.23 -12.74
C ALA A 32 9.54 6.74 -14.05
N GLY A 33 9.36 8.06 -14.20
CA GLY A 33 9.13 8.78 -15.46
C GLY A 33 7.87 8.40 -16.26
N ASP A 34 6.99 7.55 -15.72
CA ASP A 34 5.84 7.03 -16.47
C ASP A 34 4.54 6.95 -15.64
N TRP A 35 3.41 6.99 -16.34
CA TRP A 35 2.04 6.92 -15.83
C TRP A 35 1.75 5.64 -15.01
N VAL A 36 2.58 4.61 -15.18
CA VAL A 36 2.51 3.33 -14.43
C VAL A 36 2.85 3.53 -12.96
N THR A 37 3.69 4.51 -12.62
CA THR A 37 4.15 4.83 -11.26
C THR A 37 3.00 5.22 -10.31
N PRO A 38 2.07 6.12 -10.72
CA PRO A 38 0.82 6.35 -9.98
C PRO A 38 0.01 5.09 -9.71
N VAL A 39 -0.21 4.27 -10.74
CA VAL A 39 -1.03 3.04 -10.63
C VAL A 39 -0.43 2.10 -9.60
N TRP A 40 0.90 2.01 -9.61
CA TRP A 40 1.71 1.22 -8.70
C TRP A 40 1.65 1.68 -7.26
N ILE A 41 1.86 2.98 -7.03
CA ILE A 41 1.73 3.60 -5.71
C ILE A 41 0.33 3.36 -5.19
N CYS A 42 -0.71 3.71 -5.95
CA CYS A 42 -2.09 3.51 -5.52
C CYS A 42 -2.39 2.04 -5.20
N SER A 43 -1.89 1.10 -6.01
CA SER A 43 -2.04 -0.34 -5.76
C SER A 43 -1.48 -0.75 -4.39
N ALA A 44 -0.37 -0.14 -3.96
CA ALA A 44 0.21 -0.39 -2.65
C ALA A 44 -0.68 -0.04 -1.46
N PHE A 45 -1.49 1.00 -1.61
CA PHE A 45 -2.39 1.47 -0.56
C PHE A 45 -3.72 0.72 -0.59
N PHE A 46 -4.26 0.42 -1.78
CA PHE A 46 -5.60 -0.13 -1.92
C PHE A 46 -5.65 -1.66 -1.82
N PHE A 47 -4.68 -2.40 -2.36
CA PHE A 47 -4.74 -3.86 -2.36
C PHE A 47 -4.71 -4.50 -0.97
N PRO A 48 -3.83 -4.09 -0.04
CA PRO A 48 -3.84 -4.69 1.30
C PRO A 48 -5.12 -4.32 2.07
N PHE A 49 -5.70 -3.13 1.84
CA PHE A 49 -7.01 -2.76 2.37
C PHE A 49 -8.12 -3.67 1.83
N LEU A 50 -8.19 -3.87 0.50
CA LEU A 50 -9.17 -4.75 -0.14
C LEU A 50 -9.01 -6.20 0.33
N PHE A 51 -7.77 -6.67 0.49
CA PHE A 51 -7.49 -7.96 1.11
C PHE A 51 -8.06 -8.03 2.52
N GLY A 52 -7.79 -7.03 3.35
CA GLY A 52 -8.34 -6.94 4.71
C GLY A 52 -9.88 -7.01 4.73
N MET A 53 -10.52 -6.30 3.80
CA MET A 53 -11.97 -6.33 3.60
C MET A 53 -12.47 -7.72 3.17
N ALA A 54 -11.75 -8.40 2.28
CA ALA A 54 -12.13 -9.72 1.78
C ALA A 54 -11.99 -10.81 2.85
N VAL A 55 -10.92 -10.77 3.65
CA VAL A 55 -10.72 -11.76 4.71
C VAL A 55 -11.62 -11.46 5.91
N GLY A 56 -11.63 -10.23 6.45
CA GLY A 56 -12.42 -9.89 7.63
C GLY A 56 -11.93 -10.61 8.91
N LYS A 57 -12.85 -11.17 9.70
CA LYS A 57 -12.56 -11.81 11.01
C LYS A 57 -11.50 -12.94 11.04
N PRO A 58 -11.37 -13.83 10.02
CA PRO A 58 -10.43 -14.95 10.00
C PRO A 58 -8.97 -14.55 10.21
N ILE A 59 -8.59 -13.32 9.86
CA ILE A 59 -7.21 -12.82 9.96
C ILE A 59 -7.26 -11.42 10.58
N SER A 60 -7.42 -11.34 11.90
CA SER A 60 -7.48 -10.06 12.63
C SER A 60 -6.24 -9.80 13.50
N GLY A 61 -6.05 -8.55 13.94
CA GLY A 61 -4.94 -8.15 14.80
C GLY A 61 -3.57 -8.29 14.11
N ARG A 62 -2.57 -8.79 14.84
CA ARG A 62 -1.18 -8.91 14.35
C ARG A 62 -1.04 -9.80 13.11
N LYS A 63 -1.90 -10.82 12.97
CA LYS A 63 -1.93 -11.68 11.76
C LYS A 63 -2.36 -10.90 10.53
N SER A 64 -3.32 -9.98 10.68
CA SER A 64 -3.77 -9.10 9.59
C SER A 64 -2.66 -8.16 9.13
N ALA A 65 -1.90 -7.60 10.08
CA ALA A 65 -0.80 -6.71 9.77
C ALA A 65 0.31 -7.44 9.00
N LEU A 66 0.72 -8.63 9.46
CA LEU A 66 1.73 -9.43 8.77
C LEU A 66 1.30 -9.87 7.37
N ALA A 67 0.07 -10.37 7.23
CA ALA A 67 -0.48 -10.74 5.92
C ALA A 67 -0.60 -9.53 4.98
N GLY A 68 -1.01 -8.38 5.53
CA GLY A 68 -1.05 -7.12 4.81
C GLY A 68 0.31 -6.66 4.32
N SER A 69 1.36 -6.72 5.17
CA SER A 69 2.74 -6.39 4.76
C SER A 69 3.24 -7.34 3.66
N LEU A 70 2.94 -8.64 3.77
CA LEU A 70 3.35 -9.62 2.76
C LEU A 70 2.66 -9.36 1.41
N ILE A 71 1.36 -9.05 1.44
CA ILE A 71 0.58 -8.72 0.24
C ILE A 71 1.02 -7.39 -0.35
N GLY A 72 1.28 -6.39 0.49
CA GLY A 72 1.89 -5.14 0.06
C GLY A 72 3.19 -5.43 -0.68
N LEU A 73 4.09 -6.22 -0.11
CA LEU A 73 5.35 -6.57 -0.76
C LEU A 73 5.15 -7.31 -2.09
N ILE A 74 4.28 -8.31 -2.15
CA ILE A 74 4.04 -9.12 -3.35
C ILE A 74 3.36 -8.31 -4.45
N VAL A 75 2.37 -7.48 -4.12
CA VAL A 75 1.58 -6.75 -5.12
C VAL A 75 2.27 -5.46 -5.55
N VAL A 76 3.20 -4.93 -4.76
CA VAL A 76 3.85 -3.63 -4.97
C VAL A 76 5.32 -3.73 -5.29
N VAL A 77 6.05 -4.74 -4.83
CA VAL A 77 7.48 -4.83 -5.12
C VAL A 77 7.71 -5.76 -6.31
N LEU A 78 7.01 -6.89 -6.33
CA LEU A 78 7.22 -7.92 -7.34
C LEU A 78 6.90 -7.46 -8.77
N PRO A 79 5.75 -6.85 -9.09
CA PRO A 79 5.43 -6.57 -10.48
C PRO A 79 6.21 -5.37 -11.04
N GLY A 80 6.99 -4.68 -10.20
CA GLY A 80 7.72 -3.45 -10.54
C GLY A 80 9.16 -3.71 -10.66
N TYR A 81 9.65 -4.64 -9.84
CA TYR A 81 10.79 -5.43 -10.23
C TYR A 81 10.58 -6.02 -11.63
N LEU A 82 9.48 -6.74 -11.89
CA LEU A 82 9.23 -7.30 -13.22
C LEU A 82 9.12 -6.20 -14.29
N TYR A 83 8.40 -5.13 -14.03
CA TYR A 83 8.26 -4.00 -14.96
C TYR A 83 9.60 -3.35 -15.30
N MET A 84 10.46 -3.10 -14.31
CA MET A 84 11.78 -2.51 -14.55
C MET A 84 12.76 -3.51 -15.17
N ALA A 85 12.68 -4.80 -14.81
CA ALA A 85 13.56 -5.85 -15.33
C ALA A 85 13.23 -6.26 -16.77
N THR A 86 11.97 -6.11 -17.20
CA THR A 86 11.50 -6.45 -18.55
C THR A 86 11.28 -5.22 -19.43
N GLY A 87 11.30 -4.03 -18.85
CA GLY A 87 11.13 -2.77 -19.57
C GLY A 87 12.35 -2.48 -20.44
N ASP A 88 12.14 -2.41 -21.75
CA ASP A 88 13.14 -2.11 -22.78
C ASP A 88 13.62 -0.63 -22.76
N ARG A 89 13.57 0.01 -21.59
CA ARG A 89 13.68 1.48 -21.41
C ARG A 89 15.00 1.94 -20.82
N GLY A 90 15.97 1.03 -20.66
CA GLY A 90 17.30 1.40 -20.14
C GLY A 90 17.24 1.94 -18.71
N TYR A 91 16.36 1.40 -17.86
CA TYR A 91 16.40 1.70 -16.42
C TYR A 91 17.80 1.39 -15.89
N THR A 92 18.52 2.43 -15.45
CA THR A 92 19.85 2.28 -14.88
C THR A 92 19.77 1.55 -13.53
N GLU A 93 20.82 0.86 -13.09
CA GLU A 93 20.87 0.22 -11.77
C GLU A 93 20.42 1.16 -10.64
N HIS A 94 20.73 2.46 -10.79
CA HIS A 94 20.31 3.51 -9.87
C HIS A 94 18.79 3.66 -9.73
N ALA A 95 18.02 3.53 -10.81
CA ALA A 95 16.56 3.61 -10.78
C ALA A 95 15.94 2.42 -10.04
N MET A 96 16.47 1.20 -10.28
CA MET A 96 16.04 0.01 -9.55
C MET A 96 16.35 0.12 -8.05
N GLN A 97 17.53 0.62 -7.69
CA GLN A 97 17.92 0.79 -6.30
C GLN A 97 17.03 1.80 -5.56
N ASN A 98 16.73 2.95 -6.19
CA ASN A 98 15.82 3.96 -5.65
C ASN A 98 14.40 3.42 -5.48
N PHE A 99 13.95 2.64 -6.46
CA PHE A 99 12.66 1.96 -6.37
C PHE A 99 12.58 1.08 -5.12
N TYR A 100 13.56 0.21 -4.87
CA TYR A 100 13.52 -0.68 -3.71
C TYR A 100 13.56 0.06 -2.39
N ILE A 101 14.42 1.08 -2.27
CA ILE A 101 14.55 1.90 -1.06
C ILE A 101 13.24 2.61 -0.74
N ALA A 102 12.52 3.09 -1.75
CA ALA A 102 11.24 3.78 -1.55
C ALA A 102 10.08 2.81 -1.31
N PHE A 103 9.93 1.79 -2.15
CA PHE A 103 8.70 0.99 -2.23
C PHE A 103 8.68 -0.20 -1.27
N ILE A 104 9.83 -0.78 -0.91
CA ILE A 104 9.84 -1.88 0.07
C ILE A 104 9.35 -1.39 1.45
N PRO A 105 9.92 -0.33 2.07
CA PRO A 105 9.45 0.14 3.37
C PRO A 105 8.00 0.61 3.31
N LEU A 106 7.64 1.31 2.22
CA LEU A 106 6.27 1.79 2.02
C LEU A 106 5.29 0.62 1.97
N SER A 107 5.56 -0.43 1.19
CA SER A 107 4.69 -1.58 1.06
C SER A 107 4.50 -2.36 2.37
N ILE A 108 5.58 -2.50 3.17
CA ILE A 108 5.53 -3.16 4.47
C ILE A 108 4.70 -2.36 5.46
N ILE A 109 5.01 -1.06 5.62
CA ILE A 109 4.33 -0.19 6.58
C ILE A 109 2.87 -0.02 6.18
N GLN A 110 2.60 0.30 4.92
CA GLN A 110 1.23 0.49 4.44
C GLN A 110 0.44 -0.80 4.51
N GLY A 111 0.99 -1.93 4.09
CA GLY A 111 0.33 -3.23 4.21
C GLY A 111 -0.02 -3.56 5.67
N SER A 112 0.87 -3.25 6.60
CA SER A 112 0.67 -3.52 8.04
C SER A 112 -0.48 -2.70 8.65
N ILE A 113 -0.77 -1.52 8.10
CA ILE A 113 -1.80 -0.61 8.59
C ILE A 113 -3.13 -0.84 7.88
N THR A 114 -3.09 -0.91 6.55
CA THR A 114 -4.28 -0.87 5.70
C THR A 114 -5.07 -2.18 5.72
N ALA A 115 -4.41 -3.33 5.85
CA ALA A 115 -5.10 -4.60 5.98
C ALA A 115 -5.93 -4.71 7.27
N PRO A 116 -5.40 -4.38 8.48
CA PRO A 116 -6.23 -4.31 9.68
C PRO A 116 -7.40 -3.33 9.59
N VAL A 117 -7.20 -2.20 8.91
CA VAL A 117 -8.27 -1.21 8.68
C VAL A 117 -9.37 -1.80 7.79
N GLY A 118 -8.99 -2.54 6.74
CA GLY A 118 -9.93 -3.27 5.89
C GLY A 118 -10.71 -4.34 6.65
N VAL A 119 -10.04 -5.11 7.51
CA VAL A 119 -10.69 -6.10 8.40
C VAL A 119 -11.70 -5.42 9.31
N ALA A 120 -11.32 -4.31 9.96
CA ALA A 120 -12.19 -3.56 10.84
C ALA A 120 -13.40 -2.96 10.10
N ALA A 121 -13.21 -2.50 8.86
CA ALA A 121 -14.29 -2.01 8.01
C ALA A 121 -15.27 -3.13 7.66
N ARG A 122 -14.80 -4.32 7.22
CA ARG A 122 -15.65 -5.48 6.93
C ARG A 122 -16.47 -5.91 8.14
N VAL A 123 -15.84 -6.01 9.30
CA VAL A 123 -16.52 -6.38 10.55
C VAL A 123 -17.60 -5.39 10.93
N SER A 124 -17.42 -4.11 10.63
CA SER A 124 -18.42 -3.06 10.89
C SER A 124 -19.63 -3.14 9.96
N ILE A 125 -19.46 -3.63 8.73
CA ILE A 125 -20.54 -3.78 7.74
C ILE A 125 -21.39 -5.01 8.02
N GLN A 126 -20.79 -6.05 8.62
CA GLN A 126 -21.48 -7.31 8.95
C GLN A 126 -22.17 -7.31 10.32
N LYS A 127 -22.18 -6.18 11.03
CA LYS A 127 -22.90 -5.98 12.29
C LYS A 127 -24.18 -5.22 12.03
#